data_AF-A0A7R8ZTZ6-F1
#
_entry.id   AF-A0A7R8ZTZ6-F1
#
_cell.length_a   1.000
_cell.length_b   1.000
_cell.length_c   1.000
_cell.angle_alpha   90.00
_cell.angle_beta   90.00
_cell.angle_gamma   90.00
#
_symmetry.space_group_name_H-M   'P 1'
#
loop_
_entity.id
_entity.type
_entity.pdbx_description
1 polymer ?
#
loop_
_entity_poly.entity_id
_entity_poly.type
_entity_poly.pdbx_seq_one_letter_code
_entity_poly.pdbx_strand_id
1 'polypeptide(L)'
;MKRAGILLKELETVKQIIHDTPLTGSWSDPGSADSLEAWTAIERYKDICQQLILVNLEFALDHQLHHELWMVAFKKPISLLQSKCQDKKSPLRLEAQSDLYWYIDSGSGFYLRLLGFICDAHGTDLPFRR
;
A
#
# COMPACT_ATOMS: atom_id res chain seq x y z
N MET A 1 -4.80 19.60 -14.70
CA MET A 1 -6.08 19.37 -13.97
C MET A 1 -6.86 18.13 -14.43
N LYS A 2 -7.14 17.91 -15.73
CA LYS A 2 -7.91 16.72 -16.20
C LYS A 2 -7.32 15.36 -15.79
N ARG A 3 -5.99 15.21 -15.79
CA ARG A 3 -5.30 13.96 -15.42
C ARG A 3 -5.46 13.58 -13.93
N ALA A 4 -5.39 14.56 -13.02
CA ALA A 4 -5.59 14.33 -11.59
C ALA A 4 -7.03 13.90 -11.26
N GLY A 5 -8.02 14.49 -11.94
CA GLY A 5 -9.43 14.09 -11.78
C GLY A 5 -9.75 12.67 -12.27
N ILE A 6 -9.02 12.18 -13.28
CA ILE A 6 -9.15 10.79 -13.75
C ILE A 6 -8.53 9.83 -12.71
N LEU A 7 -7.33 10.15 -12.23
CA LEU A 7 -6.63 9.35 -11.22
C LEU A 7 -7.40 9.27 -9.90
N LEU A 8 -8.12 10.32 -9.50
CA LEU A 8 -8.98 10.30 -8.31
C LEU A 8 -10.19 9.37 -8.45
N LYS A 9 -10.86 9.40 -9.61
CA LYS A 9 -11.96 8.48 -9.87
C LYS A 9 -11.47 7.04 -9.88
N GLU A 10 -10.30 6.81 -10.47
CA GLU A 10 -9.67 5.50 -10.48
C GLU A 10 -9.26 5.05 -9.07
N LEU A 11 -8.70 5.96 -8.26
CA LEU A 11 -8.35 5.72 -6.87
C LEU A 11 -9.57 5.29 -6.05
N GLU A 12 -10.68 6.01 -6.16
CA GLU A 12 -11.90 5.70 -5.42
C GLU A 12 -12.52 4.38 -5.88
N THR A 13 -12.45 4.09 -7.19
CA THR A 13 -12.90 2.80 -7.74
C THR A 13 -12.08 1.64 -7.18
N VAL A 14 -10.74 1.78 -7.17
CA VAL A 14 -9.84 0.74 -6.65
C VAL A 14 -10.00 0.59 -5.13
N LYS A 15 -10.21 1.70 -4.41
CA LYS A 15 -10.50 1.69 -2.97
C LYS A 15 -11.80 0.95 -2.65
N GLN A 16 -12.84 1.16 -3.46
CA GLN A 16 -14.11 0.44 -3.34
C GLN A 16 -13.91 -1.06 -3.57
N ILE A 17 -13.14 -1.45 -4.60
CA ILE A 17 -12.78 -2.86 -4.84
C ILE A 17 -12.11 -3.45 -3.59
N ILE A 18 -11.09 -2.80 -3.03
CA ILE A 18 -10.38 -3.29 -1.83
C ILE A 18 -11.29 -3.37 -0.59
N HIS A 19 -12.31 -2.53 -0.51
CA HIS A 19 -13.30 -2.59 0.57
C HIS A 19 -14.27 -3.76 0.40
N ASP A 20 -14.71 -4.00 -0.84
CA ASP A 20 -15.70 -5.01 -1.17
C ASP A 20 -15.09 -6.41 -1.30
N THR A 21 -13.79 -6.51 -1.56
CA THR A 21 -13.07 -7.78 -1.48
C THR A 21 -12.85 -8.12 -0.01
N PRO A 22 -13.44 -9.21 0.52
CA PRO A 22 -13.17 -9.60 1.89
C PRO A 22 -11.70 -10.00 2.01
N LEU A 23 -10.91 -9.16 2.67
CA LEU A 23 -9.54 -9.51 3.10
C LEU A 23 -9.53 -10.63 4.16
N THR A 24 -10.67 -11.27 4.42
CA THR A 24 -10.93 -12.19 5.54
C THR A 24 -10.54 -13.64 5.22
N GLY A 25 -10.29 -13.99 3.96
CA GLY A 25 -10.05 -15.37 3.54
C GLY A 25 -8.69 -15.56 2.88
N SER A 26 -7.69 -15.94 3.67
CA SER A 26 -6.44 -16.54 3.17
C SER A 26 -5.46 -15.64 2.41
N TRP A 27 -4.75 -14.79 3.17
CA TRP A 27 -3.41 -14.31 2.80
C TRP A 27 -2.35 -15.44 2.77
N SER A 28 -2.76 -16.70 2.91
CA SER A 28 -1.89 -17.88 2.95
C SER A 28 -2.13 -18.83 1.76
N ASP A 29 -3.13 -18.55 0.91
CA ASP A 29 -3.33 -19.22 -0.38
C ASP A 29 -3.12 -18.18 -1.49
N PRO A 30 -1.86 -17.92 -1.89
CA PRO A 30 -1.58 -17.08 -3.05
C PRO A 30 -2.18 -17.63 -4.36
N GLY A 31 -2.75 -18.85 -4.34
CA GLY A 31 -3.45 -19.47 -5.46
C GLY A 31 -4.95 -19.22 -5.53
N SER A 32 -5.58 -18.55 -4.54
CA SER A 32 -7.00 -18.19 -4.65
C SER A 32 -7.17 -16.95 -5.53
N ALA A 33 -8.12 -17.00 -6.49
CA ALA A 33 -8.37 -15.90 -7.42
C ALA A 33 -8.73 -14.60 -6.67
N ASP A 34 -9.50 -14.71 -5.58
CA ASP A 34 -9.93 -13.58 -4.75
C ASP A 34 -8.75 -12.92 -4.01
N SER A 35 -7.75 -13.71 -3.58
CA SER A 35 -6.53 -13.15 -2.96
C SER A 35 -5.68 -12.42 -3.99
N LEU A 36 -5.49 -13.01 -5.18
CA LEU A 36 -4.70 -12.39 -6.25
C LEU A 36 -5.34 -11.08 -6.75
N GLU A 37 -6.67 -11.02 -6.84
CA GLU A 37 -7.39 -9.80 -7.22
C GLU A 37 -7.20 -8.69 -6.19
N ALA A 38 -7.33 -9.01 -4.89
CA ALA A 38 -7.09 -8.04 -3.81
C ALA A 38 -5.64 -7.52 -3.82
N TRP A 39 -4.66 -8.40 -4.04
CA TRP A 39 -3.24 -8.03 -4.16
C TRP A 39 -2.99 -7.09 -5.34
N THR A 40 -3.57 -7.41 -6.50
CA THR A 40 -3.45 -6.58 -7.70
C THR A 40 -4.10 -5.22 -7.50
N ALA A 41 -5.25 -5.17 -6.81
CA ALA A 41 -5.92 -3.93 -6.47
C ALA A 41 -5.08 -3.07 -5.51
N ILE A 42 -4.46 -3.68 -4.48
CA ILE A 42 -3.56 -2.98 -3.56
C ILE A 42 -2.33 -2.42 -4.30
N GLU A 43 -1.72 -3.19 -5.20
CA GLU A 43 -0.57 -2.72 -5.98
C GLU A 43 -0.96 -1.53 -6.86
N ARG A 44 -2.10 -1.64 -7.57
CA ARG A 44 -2.64 -0.56 -8.39
C ARG A 44 -2.96 0.69 -7.56
N TYR A 45 -3.47 0.51 -6.34
CA TYR A 45 -3.73 1.62 -5.43
C TYR A 45 -2.43 2.35 -5.04
N LYS A 46 -1.36 1.60 -4.73
CA LYS A 46 -0.04 2.18 -4.43
C LYS A 46 0.51 2.99 -5.61
N ASP A 47 0.40 2.45 -6.82
CA ASP A 47 0.87 3.12 -8.04
C ASP A 47 0.11 4.43 -8.31
N ILE A 48 -1.22 4.42 -8.19
CA ILE A 48 -2.05 5.62 -8.40
C ILE A 48 -1.74 6.68 -7.34
N CYS A 49 -1.64 6.28 -6.06
CA CYS A 49 -1.25 7.18 -4.98
C CYS A 49 0.13 7.80 -5.23
N GLN A 50 1.12 7.00 -5.60
CA GLN A 50 2.47 7.49 -5.91
C GLN A 50 2.43 8.50 -7.05
N GLN A 51 1.72 8.20 -8.15
CA GLN A 51 1.60 9.13 -9.27
C GLN A 51 0.90 10.44 -8.86
N LEU A 52 -0.15 10.38 -8.06
CA LEU A 52 -0.85 11.57 -7.57
C LEU A 52 0.05 12.44 -6.68
N ILE A 53 0.79 11.81 -5.76
CA ILE A 53 1.73 12.50 -4.86
C ILE A 53 2.82 13.22 -5.67
N LEU A 54 3.35 12.59 -6.72
CA LEU A 54 4.40 13.17 -7.56
C LEU A 54 3.89 14.24 -8.54
N VAL A 55 2.64 14.14 -9.00
CA VAL A 55 2.06 15.11 -9.94
C VAL A 55 1.58 16.36 -9.22
N ASN A 56 1.03 16.23 -8.03
CA ASN A 56 0.51 17.37 -7.26
C ASN A 56 0.57 17.09 -5.75
N LEU A 57 1.72 17.44 -5.14
CA LEU A 57 1.97 17.26 -3.72
C LEU A 57 1.01 18.05 -2.82
N GLU A 58 0.67 19.29 -3.20
CA GLU A 58 -0.27 20.14 -2.44
C GLU A 58 -1.63 19.45 -2.33
N PHE A 59 -2.16 18.98 -3.46
CA PHE A 59 -3.39 18.20 -3.50
C PHE A 59 -3.29 16.90 -2.68
N ALA A 60 -2.18 16.18 -2.77
CA ALA A 60 -1.99 14.92 -2.06
C ALA A 60 -1.93 15.11 -0.53
N LEU A 61 -1.40 16.24 -0.07
CA LEU A 61 -1.38 16.62 1.34
C LEU A 61 -2.77 17.02 1.83
N ASP A 62 -3.50 17.85 1.06
CA ASP A 62 -4.87 18.26 1.38
C ASP A 62 -5.83 17.08 1.52
N HIS A 63 -5.69 16.08 0.65
CA HIS A 63 -6.49 14.85 0.67
C HIS A 63 -5.91 13.74 1.54
N GLN A 64 -4.82 14.00 2.27
CA GLN A 64 -4.15 13.02 3.14
C GLN A 64 -3.85 11.68 2.45
N LEU A 65 -3.48 11.70 1.17
CA LEU A 65 -3.30 10.48 0.36
C LEU A 65 -2.23 9.56 0.95
N HIS A 66 -1.19 10.11 1.57
CA HIS A 66 -0.19 9.32 2.29
C HIS A 66 -0.80 8.52 3.46
N HIS A 67 -1.73 9.13 4.21
CA HIS A 67 -2.40 8.46 5.33
C HIS A 67 -3.32 7.35 4.82
N GLU A 68 -4.12 7.64 3.77
CA GLU A 68 -4.97 6.62 3.16
C GLU A 68 -4.15 5.46 2.58
N LEU A 69 -3.05 5.76 1.89
CA LEU A 69 -2.08 4.78 1.40
C LEU A 69 -1.57 3.87 2.52
N TRP A 70 -1.14 4.44 3.63
CA TRP A 70 -0.74 3.67 4.79
C TRP A 70 -1.88 2.79 5.31
N MET A 71 -3.07 3.36 5.48
CA MET A 71 -4.22 2.66 6.06
C MET A 71 -4.70 1.49 5.19
N VAL A 72 -4.82 1.71 3.89
CA VAL A 72 -5.38 0.74 2.94
C VAL A 72 -4.33 -0.26 2.50
N ALA A 73 -3.18 0.21 2.04
CA ALA A 73 -2.19 -0.63 1.38
C ALA A 73 -1.20 -1.27 2.35
N PHE A 74 -1.02 -0.78 3.58
CA PHE A 74 -0.03 -1.35 4.49
C PHE A 74 -0.62 -1.84 5.81
N LYS A 75 -1.34 -0.97 6.54
CA LYS A 75 -1.84 -1.27 7.89
C LYS A 75 -2.82 -2.43 7.91
N LYS A 76 -3.77 -2.49 6.97
CA LYS A 76 -4.73 -3.60 6.86
C LYS A 76 -4.01 -4.96 6.67
N PRO A 77 -3.14 -5.12 5.65
CA PRO A 77 -2.29 -6.29 5.48
C PRO A 77 -1.46 -6.67 6.71
N ILE A 78 -0.75 -5.68 7.29
CA ILE A 78 0.13 -5.88 8.44
C ILE A 78 -0.66 -6.36 9.65
N SER A 79 -1.78 -5.71 9.99
CA SER A 79 -2.63 -6.11 11.13
C SER A 79 -3.15 -7.54 10.98
N LEU A 80 -3.50 -7.94 9.75
CA LEU A 80 -3.97 -9.29 9.49
C LEU A 80 -2.84 -10.33 9.65
N LEU A 81 -1.66 -10.05 9.08
CA LEU A 81 -0.48 -10.90 9.23
C LEU A 81 -0.03 -10.99 10.69
N GLN A 82 -0.09 -9.89 11.45
CA GLN A 82 0.18 -9.87 12.89
C GLN A 82 -0.80 -10.75 13.67
N SER A 83 -2.10 -10.68 13.36
CA SER A 83 -3.11 -11.56 13.97
C SER A 83 -2.78 -13.03 13.73
N LYS A 84 -2.41 -13.39 12.50
CA LYS A 84 -1.97 -14.76 12.13
C LYS A 84 -0.69 -15.19 12.86
N CYS A 85 0.27 -14.29 13.05
CA CYS A 85 1.50 -14.57 13.78
C CYS A 85 1.28 -14.81 15.28
N GLN A 86 0.25 -14.17 15.84
CA GLN A 86 -0.12 -14.29 17.26
C GLN A 86 -0.96 -15.54 17.55
N ASP A 87 -1.57 -16.15 16.53
CA ASP A 87 -2.30 -17.41 16.68
C ASP A 87 -1.33 -18.58 16.90
N LYS A 88 -1.18 -18.95 18.18
CA LYS A 88 -0.30 -20.05 18.63
C LYS A 88 -0.74 -21.43 18.14
N LYS A 89 -1.99 -21.57 17.63
CA LYS A 89 -2.53 -22.84 17.14
C LYS A 89 -2.36 -23.01 15.62
N SER A 90 -1.95 -21.96 14.92
CA SER A 90 -1.80 -22.00 13.46
C SER A 90 -0.51 -22.70 13.04
N PRO A 91 -0.57 -23.74 12.17
CA PRO A 91 0.62 -24.36 11.60
C PRO A 91 1.37 -23.43 10.63
N LEU A 92 0.71 -22.37 10.13
CA LEU A 92 1.27 -21.41 9.18
C LEU A 92 1.94 -20.21 9.84
N ARG A 93 2.15 -20.26 11.16
CA ARG A 93 2.69 -19.14 11.95
C ARG A 93 4.07 -18.66 11.48
N LEU A 94 4.96 -19.59 11.14
CA LEU A 94 6.32 -19.27 10.68
C LEU A 94 6.31 -18.65 9.28
N GLU A 95 5.43 -19.12 8.40
CA GLU A 95 5.22 -18.56 7.08
C GLU A 95 4.63 -17.16 7.17
N ALA A 96 3.55 -16.98 7.95
CA ALA A 96 2.95 -15.68 8.19
C ALA A 96 3.93 -14.66 8.81
N GLN A 97 4.87 -15.13 9.65
CA GLN A 97 5.93 -14.29 10.22
C GLN A 97 6.97 -13.89 9.17
N SER A 98 7.31 -14.80 8.25
CA SER A 98 8.22 -14.52 7.13
C SER A 98 7.59 -13.53 6.15
N ASP A 99 6.31 -13.73 5.83
CA ASP A 99 5.52 -12.82 4.98
C ASP A 99 5.39 -11.44 5.61
N LEU A 100 5.13 -11.38 6.92
CA LEU A 100 5.09 -10.11 7.65
C LEU A 100 6.41 -9.36 7.57
N TYR A 101 7.55 -10.05 7.75
CA TYR A 101 8.86 -9.43 7.67
C TYR A 101 9.14 -8.90 6.25
N TRP A 102 8.89 -9.72 5.23
CA TRP A 102 9.01 -9.31 3.83
C TRP A 102 8.13 -8.09 3.51
N TYR A 103 6.91 -8.07 4.05
CA TYR A 103 5.97 -6.99 3.80
C TYR A 103 6.41 -5.66 4.43
N ILE A 104 6.93 -5.72 5.65
CA ILE A 104 7.48 -4.54 6.34
C ILE A 104 8.72 -4.03 5.60
N ASP A 105 9.63 -4.92 5.21
CA ASP A 105 10.84 -4.58 4.46
C ASP A 105 10.49 -3.92 3.11
N SER A 106 9.62 -4.56 2.33
CA SER A 106 9.10 -4.05 1.07
C SER A 106 8.41 -2.68 1.23
N GLY A 107 7.59 -2.51 2.27
CA GLY A 107 6.96 -1.24 2.60
C GLY A 107 7.95 -0.15 2.94
N SER A 108 8.99 -0.47 3.72
CA SER A 108 10.07 0.48 4.03
C SER A 108 10.78 0.96 2.75
N GLY A 109 11.11 0.03 1.84
CA GLY A 109 11.73 0.34 0.56
C GLY A 109 10.81 1.14 -0.38
N PHE A 110 9.51 0.93 -0.32
CA PHE A 110 8.52 1.73 -1.05
C PHE A 110 8.53 3.19 -0.57
N TYR A 111 8.38 3.44 0.73
CA TYR A 111 8.34 4.81 1.27
C TYR A 111 9.67 5.54 1.09
N LEU A 112 10.81 4.85 1.21
CA LEU A 112 12.12 5.43 0.93
C LEU A 112 12.26 5.85 -0.54
N ARG A 113 11.82 5.01 -1.49
CA ARG A 113 11.80 5.38 -2.92
C ARG A 113 10.82 6.50 -3.22
N LEU A 114 9.64 6.50 -2.60
CA LEU A 114 8.64 7.56 -2.75
C LEU A 114 9.21 8.91 -2.28
N LEU A 115 9.84 8.93 -1.10
CA LEU A 115 10.56 10.12 -0.61
C LEU A 115 11.68 10.51 -1.58
N GLY A 116 12.39 9.51 -2.12
CA GLY A 116 13.28 9.59 -3.27
C GLY A 116 12.76 10.53 -4.35
N PHE A 117 11.67 10.08 -4.97
CA PHE A 117 11.00 10.74 -6.07
C PHE A 117 10.38 12.09 -5.72
N ILE A 118 9.83 12.27 -4.51
CA ILE A 118 9.29 13.56 -4.08
C ILE A 118 10.40 14.61 -4.03
N CYS A 119 11.55 14.28 -3.43
CA CYS A 119 12.67 15.20 -3.36
C CYS A 119 13.22 15.55 -4.75
N ASP A 120 13.31 14.57 -5.65
CA ASP A 120 13.77 14.79 -7.03
C ASP A 120 12.77 15.65 -7.83
N ALA A 121 11.46 15.38 -7.67
CA ALA A 121 10.40 16.10 -8.37
C ALA A 121 10.22 17.55 -7.88
N HIS A 122 10.48 17.81 -6.59
CA HIS A 122 10.28 19.12 -5.95
C HIS A 122 11.58 19.85 -5.61
N GLY A 123 12.74 19.32 -6.01
CA GLY A 123 14.05 19.94 -5.78
C GLY A 123 14.39 20.14 -4.29
N THR A 124 13.83 19.32 -3.40
CA THR A 124 13.97 19.49 -1.96
C THR A 124 15.14 18.66 -1.46
N ASP A 125 16.28 19.30 -1.21
CA ASP A 125 17.48 18.61 -0.73
C ASP A 125 17.33 18.27 0.77
N LEU A 126 17.42 16.99 1.11
CA LEU A 126 17.37 16.52 2.50
C LEU A 126 18.80 16.51 3.04
N PRO A 127 19.07 17.13 4.21
CA PRO A 127 20.43 17.31 4.73
C PRO A 127 21.21 16.00 5.01
N PHE A 128 20.53 14.86 5.02
CA PHE A 128 21.12 13.53 5.24
C PHE A 128 21.14 12.65 3.98
N ARG A 129 20.83 13.21 2.81
CA ARG A 129 20.86 12.52 1.52
C ARG A 129 22.10 12.94 0.73
N ARG A 130 23.28 12.58 1.24
CA ARG A 130 24.55 12.58 0.48
C ARG A 130 25.17 11.19 0.55
#